data_AF-A0A261QQ19-F1
#
_entry.id   AF-A0A261QQ19-F1
#
_cell.length_a   1.000
_cell.length_b   1.000
_cell.length_c   1.000
_cell.angle_alpha   90.00
_cell.angle_beta   90.00
_cell.angle_gamma   90.00
#
_symmetry.space_group_name_H-M   'P 1'
#
loop_
_entity.id
_entity.type
_entity.pdbx_description
1 polymer ?
#
loop_
_entity_poly.entity_id
_entity_poly.type
_entity_poly.pdbx_seq_one_letter_code
_entity_poly.pdbx_strand_id
1 'polypeptide(L)' 'MRGLHVITVSVHCPRCHADEIYRHGLRVY' A
#
# COMPACT_ATOMS: atom_id res chain seq x y z
N MET A 1 17.93 -9.97 -11.00
CA MET A 1 16.55 -9.66 -11.43
C MET A 1 16.13 -8.38 -10.70
N ARG A 2 16.02 -7.23 -11.38
CA ARG A 2 15.59 -5.97 -10.75
C ARG A 2 14.06 -5.96 -10.70
N GLY A 3 13.47 -6.24 -9.53
CA GLY A 3 12.03 -6.26 -9.32
C GLY A 3 11.54 -4.97 -8.66
N LEU A 4 10.46 -4.40 -9.18
CA LEU A 4 9.71 -3.36 -8.47
C LEU A 4 8.79 -4.08 -7.47
N HIS A 5 9.03 -3.89 -6.17
CA HIS A 5 8.12 -4.38 -5.14
C HIS A 5 7.02 -3.35 -4.93
N VAL A 6 5.76 -3.76 -5.04
CA VAL A 6 4.63 -2.91 -4.70
C VAL A 6 4.19 -3.26 -3.29
N ILE A 7 4.23 -2.30 -2.37
CA ILE A 7 3.65 -2.40 -1.04
C ILE A 7 2.25 -1.80 -1.08
N THR A 8 1.27 -2.58 -0.63
CA THR A 8 -0.11 -2.15 -0.37
C THR A 8 -0.33 -2.01 1.13
N VAL A 9 -0.78 -0.83 1.56
CA VAL A 9 -1.18 -0.54 2.93
C VAL A 9 -2.69 -0.27 2.92
N SER A 10 -3.45 -0.96 3.77
CA SER A 10 -4.88 -0.71 3.97
C SER A 10 -5.07 -0.01 5.32
N VAL A 11 -5.77 1.11 5.31
CA VAL A 11 -6.10 1.88 6.52
C VAL A 11 -7.61 1.82 6.72
N HIS A 12 -8.04 1.17 7.80
CA HIS A 12 -9.46 1.12 8.16
C HIS A 12 -9.83 2.35 8.99
N CYS A 13 -10.84 3.11 8.55
CA CYS A 13 -11.42 4.19 9.34
C CYS A 13 -12.73 3.72 9.99
N PRO A 14 -12.74 3.30 11.27
CA PRO A 14 -13.94 2.80 11.94
C PRO A 14 -15.02 3.87 12.11
N ARG A 15 -14.67 5.16 12.03
CA ARG A 15 -15.66 6.27 12.07
C ARG A 15 -16.45 6.38 10.77
N CYS A 16 -15.82 6.08 9.64
CA CYS A 16 -16.44 6.16 8.31
C CYS A 16 -16.85 4.79 7.78
N HIS A 17 -16.51 3.70 8.49
CA HIS A 17 -16.62 2.32 8.04
C HIS A 17 -16.05 2.11 6.62
N ALA A 18 -14.93 2.76 6.33
CA ALA A 18 -14.32 2.78 5.00
C ALA A 18 -12.84 2.42 5.09
N ASP A 19 -12.37 1.68 4.08
CA ASP A 19 -10.97 1.31 3.92
C ASP A 19 -10.31 2.16 2.84
N GLU A 20 -9.17 2.75 3.18
CA GLU A 20 -8.33 3.47 2.24
C GLU A 20 -7.09 2.65 1.90
N ILE A 21 -6.80 2.50 0.60
CA ILE A 21 -5.70 1.67 0.12
C ILE A 21 -4.59 2.56 -0.46
N TYR A 22 -3.43 2.53 0.17
CA TYR A 22 -2.22 3.22 -0.26
C TYR A 22 -1.26 2.25 -0.95
N ARG A 23 -0.73 2.63 -2.11
CA ARG A 23 0.20 1.82 -2.90
C ARG A 23 1.53 2.54 -3.08
N HIS A 24 2.63 1.91 -2.68
CA HIS A 24 3.97 2.46 -2.83
C HIS A 24 4.86 1.49 -3.63
N GLY A 25 5.59 2.03 -4.61
CA GLY A 25 6.60 1.29 -5.36
C GLY A 25 7.96 1.35 -4.65
N LEU A 26 8.45 0.24 -4.13
CA LEU A 26 9.83 0.10 -3.68
C LEU A 26 10.70 -0.38 -4.83
N ARG A 27 11.71 0.41 -5.14
CA ARG A 27 12.79 0.02 -6.04
C ARG A 27 13.89 -0.63 -5.20
N VAL A 28 13.98 -1.95 -5.25
CA VAL A 28 15.05 -2.70 -4.58
C VAL A 28 16.28 -2.62 -5.49
N TYR A 29 17.35 -2.00 -4.98
CA TYR A 29 18.62 -1.82 -5.71
C TYR A 29 19.50 -3.07 -5.62
#